data_AF-A0A1R1PDH8-F1
#
_entry.id   AF-A0A1R1PDH8-F1
#
_cell.length_a   1.000
_cell.length_b   1.000
_cell.length_c   1.000
_cell.angle_alpha   90.00
_cell.angle_beta   90.00
_cell.angle_gamma   90.00
#
_symmetry.space_group_name_H-M   'P 1'
#
loop_
_entity.id
_entity.type
_entity.pdbx_description
1 polymer ?
#
loop_
_entity_poly.entity_id
_entity_poly.type
_entity_poly.pdbx_seq_one_letter_code
_entity_poly.pdbx_strand_id
1 'polypeptide(L)'
;ERQLRKLRQLGSAATYATDYRRISTLMSWNVAALCSQFYEKLKEEFKDLLARFDRPDICSEIIDLAIIIDNRLFERNLEKTFCPRLMHIQNLDNSTPSKNNLIVITQPRVQQMEIDGALSHRPPLTQTEKQRRRDLNLCLYCGNPDHELSSCPRRPQIKVPNTISASIIKENN
;
A
#
# COMPACT_ATOMS: atom_id res chain seq x y z
N GLU A 1 35.63 -1.91 -14.57
CA GLU A 1 35.39 -2.60 -13.28
C GLU A 1 34.66 -1.76 -12.22
N ARG A 2 35.17 -0.58 -11.81
CA ARG A 2 34.55 0.25 -10.74
C ARG A 2 33.09 0.66 -11.02
N GLN A 3 32.71 0.82 -12.29
CA GLN A 3 31.35 1.19 -12.68
C GLN A 3 30.34 0.07 -12.42
N LEU A 4 30.69 -1.20 -12.68
CA LEU A 4 29.80 -2.34 -12.45
C LEU A 4 29.54 -2.56 -10.95
N ARG A 5 30.58 -2.46 -10.12
CA ARG A 5 30.45 -2.58 -8.65
C ARG A 5 29.60 -1.47 -8.02
N LYS A 6 29.54 -0.30 -8.67
CA LYS A 6 28.71 0.85 -8.23
C LYS A 6 27.28 0.79 -8.75
N LEU A 7 27.00 -0.03 -9.78
CA LEU A 7 25.67 -0.11 -10.38
C LEU A 7 24.72 -0.82 -9.39
N ARG A 8 23.69 -0.09 -8.95
CA ARG A 8 22.62 -0.60 -8.07
C ARG A 8 21.27 -0.34 -8.70
N GLN A 9 20.31 -1.21 -8.45
CA GLN A 9 18.93 -1.00 -8.89
C GLN A 9 18.31 0.17 -8.12
N LEU A 10 18.29 1.36 -8.71
CA LEU A 10 17.62 2.56 -8.16
C LEU A 10 16.18 2.72 -8.67
N GLY A 11 15.91 2.23 -9.88
CA GLY A 11 14.62 2.32 -10.56
C GLY A 11 13.99 0.95 -10.83
N SER A 12 13.42 0.78 -12.02
CA SER A 12 12.92 -0.51 -12.48
C SER A 12 14.04 -1.51 -12.74
N ALA A 13 13.73 -2.79 -12.59
CA ALA A 13 14.67 -3.88 -12.90
C ALA A 13 15.06 -3.88 -14.39
N ALA A 14 14.15 -3.47 -15.28
CA ALA A 14 14.42 -3.37 -16.72
C ALA A 14 15.51 -2.34 -17.04
N THR A 15 15.40 -1.12 -16.51
CA THR A 15 16.43 -0.08 -16.70
C THR A 15 17.77 -0.54 -16.15
N TYR A 16 17.76 -1.10 -14.93
CA TYR A 16 18.97 -1.67 -14.33
C TYR A 16 19.60 -2.77 -15.20
N ALA A 17 18.80 -3.69 -15.75
CA ALA A 17 19.26 -4.74 -16.64
C ALA A 17 19.89 -4.20 -17.94
N THR A 18 19.34 -3.13 -18.52
CA THR A 18 19.92 -2.50 -19.72
C THR A 18 21.29 -1.88 -19.43
N ASP A 19 21.42 -1.14 -18.33
CA ASP A 19 22.71 -0.57 -17.92
C ASP A 19 23.73 -1.66 -17.58
N TYR A 20 23.28 -2.71 -16.91
CA TYR A 20 24.10 -3.85 -16.58
C TYR A 20 24.64 -4.54 -17.84
N ARG A 21 23.77 -4.83 -18.82
CA ARG A 21 24.16 -5.44 -20.11
C ARG A 21 25.16 -4.55 -20.87
N ARG A 22 24.94 -3.23 -20.89
CA ARG A 22 25.85 -2.27 -21.54
C ARG A 22 27.25 -2.28 -20.93
N ILE A 23 27.35 -2.39 -19.60
CA ILE A 23 28.65 -2.41 -18.92
C ILE A 23 29.28 -3.81 -18.99
N SER A 24 28.47 -4.88 -18.96
CA SER A 24 28.96 -6.25 -18.95
C SER A 24 29.60 -6.65 -20.28
N THR A 25 29.10 -6.16 -21.43
CA THR A 25 29.71 -6.43 -22.75
C THR A 25 31.12 -5.87 -22.89
N LEU A 26 31.44 -4.80 -22.15
CA LEU A 26 32.75 -4.15 -22.15
C LEU A 26 33.71 -4.78 -21.12
N MET A 27 33.29 -5.81 -20.38
CA MET A 27 34.06 -6.43 -19.30
C MET A 27 34.37 -7.89 -19.62
N SER A 28 35.63 -8.28 -19.51
CA SER A 28 36.10 -9.68 -19.63
C SER A 28 35.92 -10.48 -18.33
N TRP A 29 34.81 -10.27 -17.62
CA TRP A 29 34.54 -10.96 -16.36
C TRP A 29 33.97 -12.36 -16.58
N ASN A 30 34.23 -13.26 -15.62
CA ASN A 30 33.59 -14.58 -15.59
C ASN A 30 32.06 -14.40 -15.47
N VAL A 31 31.31 -15.17 -16.26
CA VAL A 31 29.84 -15.20 -16.24
C VAL A 31 29.31 -15.44 -14.83
N ALA A 32 29.94 -16.31 -14.04
CA ALA A 32 29.54 -16.55 -12.64
C ALA A 32 29.73 -15.30 -11.75
N ALA A 33 30.82 -14.55 -11.94
CA ALA A 33 31.09 -13.31 -11.22
C ALA A 33 30.10 -12.21 -11.62
N LEU A 34 29.76 -12.12 -12.90
CA LEU A 34 28.70 -11.27 -13.43
C LEU A 34 27.35 -11.61 -12.77
N CYS A 35 26.94 -12.87 -12.77
CA CYS A 35 25.69 -13.32 -12.11
C CYS A 35 25.64 -12.90 -10.64
N SER A 36 26.72 -13.19 -9.90
CA SER A 36 26.80 -12.85 -8.48
C SER A 36 26.71 -11.33 -8.26
N GLN A 37 27.38 -10.55 -9.11
CA GLN A 37 27.35 -9.09 -9.01
C GLN A 37 25.97 -8.52 -9.28
N PHE A 38 25.27 -9.05 -10.29
CA PHE A 38 23.89 -8.67 -10.61
C PHE A 38 22.96 -8.98 -9.43
N TYR A 39 23.01 -10.22 -8.93
CA TYR A 39 22.20 -10.64 -7.79
C TYR A 39 22.44 -9.78 -6.54
N GLU A 40 23.70 -9.50 -6.21
CA GLU A 40 24.06 -8.71 -5.03
C GLU A 40 23.48 -7.30 -5.04
N LYS A 41 23.35 -6.68 -6.23
CA LYS A 41 22.95 -5.26 -6.38
C LYS A 41 21.47 -5.04 -6.73
N LEU A 42 20.68 -6.11 -6.80
CA LEU A 42 19.21 -6.06 -6.86
C LEU A 42 18.62 -5.61 -5.51
N LYS A 43 17.38 -5.11 -5.57
CA LYS A 43 16.58 -4.78 -4.38
C LYS A 43 16.37 -6.00 -3.48
N GLU A 44 16.27 -5.77 -2.17
CA GLU A 44 16.06 -6.83 -1.17
C GLU A 44 14.71 -7.54 -1.36
N GLU A 45 13.64 -6.80 -1.66
CA GLU A 45 12.30 -7.39 -1.90
C GLU A 45 12.31 -8.46 -3.01
N PHE A 46 13.14 -8.27 -4.04
CA PHE A 46 13.33 -9.27 -5.09
C PHE A 46 14.05 -10.51 -4.54
N LYS A 47 15.11 -10.33 -3.75
CA LYS A 47 15.89 -11.43 -3.16
C LYS A 47 15.05 -12.26 -2.20
N ASP A 48 14.20 -11.62 -1.40
CA ASP A 48 13.29 -12.28 -0.47
C ASP A 48 12.25 -13.14 -1.20
N LEU A 49 11.79 -12.67 -2.37
CA LEU A 49 10.88 -13.45 -3.20
C LEU A 49 11.62 -14.60 -3.89
N LEU A 50 12.84 -14.36 -4.40
CA LEU A 50 13.66 -15.39 -5.01
C LEU A 50 14.05 -16.49 -4.02
N ALA A 51 14.19 -16.17 -2.72
CA ALA A 51 14.45 -17.16 -1.68
C ALA A 51 13.34 -18.23 -1.53
N ARG A 52 12.16 -18.01 -2.14
CA ARG A 52 11.05 -18.98 -2.18
C ARG A 52 11.12 -19.91 -3.39
N PHE A 53 12.01 -19.65 -4.33
CA PHE A 53 12.19 -20.40 -5.56
C PHE A 53 13.60 -20.97 -5.64
N ASP A 54 13.78 -21.98 -6.49
CA ASP A 54 15.11 -22.48 -6.79
C ASP A 54 15.90 -21.39 -7.51
N ARG A 55 17.14 -21.17 -7.04
CA ARG A 55 18.01 -20.14 -7.59
C ARG A 55 18.44 -20.56 -9.00
N PRO A 56 18.19 -19.75 -10.03
CA PRO A 56 18.71 -20.02 -11.36
C PRO A 56 20.23 -19.89 -11.38
N ASP A 57 20.89 -20.80 -12.10
CA ASP A 57 22.34 -20.77 -12.27
C ASP A 57 22.77 -19.80 -13.38
N ILE A 58 21.84 -19.42 -14.27
CA ILE A 58 22.12 -18.65 -15.49
C ILE A 58 21.77 -17.17 -15.30
N CYS A 59 22.72 -16.28 -15.63
CA CYS A 59 22.55 -14.82 -15.47
C CYS A 59 21.31 -14.28 -16.18
N SER A 60 21.05 -14.75 -17.40
CA SER A 60 19.94 -14.27 -18.22
C SER A 60 18.61 -14.58 -17.55
N GLU A 61 18.47 -15.78 -16.98
CA GLU A 61 17.27 -16.20 -16.27
C GLU A 61 17.05 -15.34 -15.02
N ILE A 62 18.10 -15.02 -14.27
CA ILE A 62 18.02 -14.10 -13.12
C ILE A 62 17.55 -12.70 -13.58
N ILE A 63 18.06 -12.21 -14.72
CA ILE A 63 17.67 -10.91 -15.28
C ILE A 63 16.18 -10.91 -15.66
N ASP A 64 15.73 -11.94 -16.37
CA ASP A 64 14.35 -12.02 -16.85
C ASP A 64 13.37 -12.19 -15.67
N LEU A 65 13.71 -13.02 -14.69
CA LEU A 65 12.95 -13.14 -13.44
C LEU A 65 12.90 -11.84 -12.65
N ALA A 66 14.01 -11.09 -12.60
CA ALA A 66 14.05 -9.78 -11.95
C ALA A 66 13.06 -8.80 -12.58
N ILE A 67 12.96 -8.78 -13.91
CA ILE A 67 12.00 -7.93 -14.62
C ILE A 67 10.57 -8.36 -14.32
N ILE A 68 10.26 -9.66 -14.37
CA ILE A 68 8.91 -10.18 -14.11
C ILE A 68 8.47 -9.85 -12.68
N ILE A 69 9.35 -10.08 -11.70
CA ILE A 69 9.06 -9.84 -10.29
C ILE A 69 8.90 -8.34 -10.00
N ASP A 70 9.75 -7.49 -10.55
CA ASP A 70 9.65 -6.04 -10.36
C ASP A 70 8.33 -5.49 -10.94
N ASN A 71 7.93 -5.96 -12.13
CA ASN A 71 6.62 -5.62 -12.70
C ASN A 71 5.48 -6.10 -11.80
N ARG A 72 5.55 -7.33 -11.29
CA ARG A 72 4.49 -7.90 -10.44
C ARG A 72 4.39 -7.19 -9.09
N LEU A 73 5.52 -6.81 -8.50
CA LEU A 73 5.56 -6.01 -7.27
C LEU A 73 4.99 -4.62 -7.51
N PHE A 74 5.30 -4.00 -8.65
CA PHE A 74 4.74 -2.72 -9.04
C PHE A 74 3.21 -2.79 -9.19
N GLU A 75 2.69 -3.75 -9.96
CA GLU A 75 1.24 -4.01 -10.08
C GLU A 75 0.59 -4.22 -8.70
N ARG A 76 1.20 -5.07 -7.87
CA ARG A 76 0.67 -5.38 -6.54
C ARG A 76 0.66 -4.15 -5.62
N ASN A 77 1.64 -3.26 -5.75
CA ASN A 77 1.68 -2.00 -5.00
C ASN A 77 0.61 -1.03 -5.50
N LEU A 78 0.38 -0.95 -6.82
CA LEU A 78 -0.74 -0.17 -7.37
C LEU A 78 -2.07 -0.68 -6.82
N GLU A 79 -2.32 -2.00 -6.81
CA GLU A 79 -3.53 -2.57 -6.21
C GLU A 79 -3.70 -2.15 -4.73
N LYS A 80 -2.62 -2.19 -3.93
CA LYS A 80 -2.66 -1.76 -2.53
C LYS A 80 -2.95 -0.27 -2.36
N THR A 81 -2.44 0.58 -3.25
CA THR A 81 -2.66 2.04 -3.18
C THR A 81 -4.02 2.45 -3.72
N PHE A 82 -4.53 1.75 -4.74
CA PHE A 82 -5.79 2.07 -5.43
C PHE A 82 -7.01 1.30 -4.88
N CYS A 83 -6.81 0.25 -4.08
CA CYS A 83 -7.86 -0.38 -3.27
C CYS A 83 -7.52 -0.21 -1.79
N PRO A 84 -8.04 0.82 -1.09
CA PRO A 84 -7.88 0.92 0.35
C PRO A 84 -8.62 -0.24 1.01
N ARG A 85 -7.87 -1.30 1.32
CA ARG A 85 -8.22 -2.45 2.20
C ARG A 85 -9.71 -2.56 2.55
N LEU A 86 -10.49 -3.22 1.70
CA LEU A 86 -11.84 -3.69 2.04
C LEU A 86 -11.85 -4.91 2.98
N MET A 87 -10.69 -5.40 3.42
CA MET A 87 -10.61 -6.71 4.08
C MET A 87 -9.50 -6.70 5.14
N HIS A 88 -9.76 -6.09 6.29
CA HIS A 88 -9.17 -6.59 7.55
C HIS A 88 -10.30 -7.16 8.41
N ILE A 89 -11.04 -8.09 7.83
CA ILE A 89 -11.77 -9.10 8.59
C ILE A 89 -10.77 -10.25 8.73
N GLN A 90 -9.98 -10.24 9.79
CA GLN A 90 -9.28 -11.44 10.21
C GLN A 90 -10.21 -12.18 11.18
N ASN A 91 -10.88 -13.18 10.61
CA ASN A 91 -11.21 -14.48 11.17
C ASN A 91 -11.39 -14.56 12.68
N LEU A 92 -12.65 -14.65 13.10
CA LEU A 92 -13.02 -15.59 14.15
C LEU A 92 -13.56 -16.84 13.47
N ASP A 93 -13.04 -17.98 13.89
CA ASP A 93 -13.29 -19.34 13.42
C ASP A 93 -14.75 -19.64 13.05
N ASN A 94 -14.95 -20.49 12.05
CA ASN A 94 -15.60 -21.79 12.24
C ASN A 94 -15.82 -22.56 10.92
N SER A 95 -15.47 -23.84 10.99
CA SER A 95 -15.84 -24.91 10.07
C SER A 95 -17.30 -24.83 9.60
N THR A 96 -17.54 -24.85 8.29
CA THR A 96 -18.57 -25.70 7.65
C THR A 96 -18.43 -25.65 6.11
N PRO A 97 -18.77 -26.74 5.39
CA PRO A 97 -18.63 -26.81 3.95
C PRO A 97 -19.97 -26.54 3.26
N SER A 98 -20.07 -25.50 2.42
CA SER A 98 -21.08 -25.54 1.36
C SER A 98 -20.84 -24.51 0.25
N LYS A 99 -20.48 -25.07 -0.91
CA LYS A 99 -20.92 -24.71 -2.26
C LYS A 99 -20.82 -23.24 -2.69
N ASN A 100 -19.81 -23.02 -3.54
CA ASN A 100 -19.81 -22.21 -4.75
C ASN A 100 -21.07 -21.38 -5.00
N ASN A 101 -20.91 -20.06 -5.02
CA ASN A 101 -21.61 -19.21 -5.98
C ASN A 101 -20.68 -18.08 -6.42
N LEU A 102 -20.18 -18.21 -7.66
CA LEU A 102 -19.69 -17.12 -8.47
C LEU A 102 -20.86 -16.16 -8.68
N ILE A 103 -20.73 -14.90 -8.27
CA ILE A 103 -21.71 -13.87 -8.65
C ILE A 103 -20.98 -12.70 -9.29
N VAL A 104 -21.15 -12.69 -10.61
CA VAL A 104 -20.95 -11.62 -11.57
C VAL A 104 -21.60 -10.33 -11.09
N ILE A 105 -20.89 -9.22 -11.31
CA ILE A 105 -21.37 -7.86 -11.09
C ILE A 105 -22.51 -7.57 -12.07
N THR A 106 -23.74 -7.47 -11.56
CA THR A 106 -24.82 -6.66 -12.14
C THR A 106 -25.63 -6.03 -11.00
N GLN A 107 -25.55 -4.71 -10.85
CA GLN A 107 -26.57 -3.93 -10.13
C GLN A 107 -27.88 -3.91 -10.96
N PRO A 108 -29.05 -3.45 -10.47
CA PRO A 108 -29.44 -2.96 -9.13
C PRO A 108 -30.76 -3.59 -8.58
N ARG A 109 -30.91 -3.80 -7.26
CA ARG A 109 -32.23 -3.68 -6.59
C ARG A 109 -32.07 -3.57 -5.07
N VAL A 110 -32.76 -2.57 -4.54
CA VAL A 110 -32.90 -2.21 -3.13
C VAL A 110 -33.62 -3.34 -2.36
N GLN A 111 -33.04 -3.80 -1.25
CA GLN A 111 -33.82 -4.26 -0.10
C GLN A 111 -33.40 -3.44 1.11
N GLN A 112 -34.16 -2.37 1.28
CA GLN A 112 -34.31 -1.55 2.47
C GLN A 112 -34.63 -2.49 3.65
N MET A 113 -33.68 -2.66 4.56
CA MET A 113 -34.01 -3.06 5.93
C MET A 113 -34.09 -1.78 6.74
N GLU A 114 -35.30 -1.46 7.18
CA GLU A 114 -35.56 -0.39 8.14
C GLU A 114 -35.09 -0.90 9.51
N ILE A 115 -33.91 -0.46 9.95
CA ILE A 115 -33.41 -0.72 11.29
C ILE A 115 -33.29 0.62 12.00
N ASP A 116 -34.14 0.74 13.01
CA ASP A 116 -34.33 1.90 13.87
C ASP A 116 -33.03 2.31 14.57
N GLY A 117 -32.89 3.61 14.79
CA GLY A 117 -31.60 4.31 14.87
C GLY A 117 -30.64 3.90 16.00
N ALA A 118 -29.36 3.69 15.64
CA ALA A 118 -28.22 4.03 16.51
C ALA A 118 -26.84 3.93 15.83
N LEU A 119 -26.69 3.28 14.67
CA LEU A 119 -25.37 3.10 14.03
C LEU A 119 -25.46 3.36 12.53
N SER A 120 -25.66 4.63 12.18
CA SER A 120 -25.60 5.09 10.80
C SER A 120 -24.15 4.97 10.31
N HIS A 121 -23.83 3.86 9.63
CA HIS A 121 -22.60 3.69 8.88
C HIS A 121 -22.64 4.69 7.71
N ARG A 122 -22.27 5.94 7.97
CA ARG A 122 -22.32 6.99 6.97
C ARG A 122 -21.21 6.79 5.95
N PRO A 123 -21.54 6.76 4.65
CA PRO A 123 -20.51 6.74 3.62
C PRO A 123 -19.63 8.00 3.74
N PRO A 124 -18.32 7.89 3.46
CA PRO A 124 -17.43 9.05 3.42
C PRO A 124 -17.96 10.14 2.48
N LEU A 125 -17.86 11.40 2.89
CA LEU A 125 -18.28 12.53 2.05
C LEU A 125 -17.42 12.56 0.77
N THR A 126 -18.08 12.79 -0.36
CA THR A 126 -17.37 13.06 -1.62
C THR A 126 -16.60 14.37 -1.51
N GLN A 127 -15.53 14.52 -2.30
CA GLN A 127 -14.70 15.73 -2.28
C GLN A 127 -15.50 17.00 -2.62
N THR A 128 -16.48 16.87 -3.52
CA THR A 128 -17.39 17.96 -3.91
C THR A 128 -18.30 18.38 -2.75
N GLU A 129 -18.90 17.42 -2.04
CA GLU A 129 -19.74 17.70 -0.88
C GLU A 129 -18.93 18.27 0.29
N LYS A 130 -17.69 17.82 0.47
CA LYS A 130 -16.77 18.38 1.47
C LYS A 130 -16.46 19.84 1.19
N GLN A 131 -16.24 20.20 -0.08
CA GLN A 131 -15.97 21.59 -0.47
C GLN A 131 -17.20 22.47 -0.27
N ARG A 132 -18.37 22.05 -0.76
CA ARG A 132 -19.63 22.78 -0.56
C ARG A 132 -19.92 23.06 0.92
N ARG A 133 -19.64 22.10 1.81
CA ARG A 133 -19.81 22.30 3.25
C ARG A 133 -18.82 23.30 3.84
N ARG A 134 -17.58 23.37 3.33
CA ARG A 134 -16.63 24.40 3.74
C ARG A 134 -17.07 25.79 3.28
N ASP A 135 -17.47 25.90 2.02
CA ASP A 135 -17.86 27.19 1.43
C ASP A 135 -19.11 27.77 2.13
N LEU A 136 -20.01 26.90 2.60
CA LEU A 136 -21.23 27.27 3.31
C LEU A 136 -21.12 27.20 4.84
N ASN A 137 -19.91 27.02 5.39
CA ASN A 137 -19.65 26.89 6.83
C ASN A 137 -20.57 25.87 7.55
N LEU A 138 -20.78 24.71 6.92
CA LEU A 138 -21.58 23.61 7.45
C LEU A 138 -20.70 22.56 8.14
N CYS A 139 -21.22 21.96 9.21
CA CYS A 139 -20.55 20.87 9.92
C CYS A 139 -20.18 19.71 8.99
N LEU A 140 -18.91 19.33 8.98
CA LEU A 140 -18.40 18.21 8.18
C LEU A 140 -18.98 16.85 8.62
N TYR A 141 -19.54 16.73 9.83
CA TYR A 141 -20.17 15.50 10.29
C TYR A 141 -21.66 15.48 9.97
N CYS A 142 -22.43 16.47 10.46
CA CYS A 142 -23.90 16.45 10.36
C CYS A 142 -24.50 17.39 9.30
N GLY A 143 -23.72 18.32 8.73
CA GLY A 143 -24.18 19.26 7.70
C GLY A 143 -24.95 20.48 8.21
N ASN A 144 -25.01 20.71 9.53
CA ASN A 144 -25.69 21.88 10.11
C ASN A 144 -24.77 23.11 10.12
N PRO A 145 -25.29 24.33 9.92
CA PRO A 145 -24.52 25.58 9.96
C PRO A 145 -24.17 26.05 11.38
N ASP A 146 -24.83 25.49 12.39
CA ASP A 146 -24.79 25.99 13.77
C ASP A 146 -23.47 25.68 14.51
N HIS A 147 -22.68 24.72 14.03
CA HIS A 147 -21.45 24.31 14.70
C HIS A 147 -20.43 23.70 13.74
N GLU A 148 -19.16 23.73 14.14
CA GLU A 148 -18.08 23.05 13.45
C GLU A 148 -17.92 21.59 13.88
N LEU A 149 -17.16 20.81 13.10
CA LEU A 149 -16.89 19.38 13.33
C LEU A 149 -16.45 19.05 14.77
N SER A 150 -15.74 19.98 15.42
CA SER A 150 -15.22 19.83 16.78
C SER A 150 -16.30 19.89 17.86
N SER A 151 -17.35 20.69 17.63
CA SER A 151 -18.47 20.87 18.57
C SER A 151 -19.72 20.08 18.16
N CYS A 152 -19.57 19.08 17.29
CA CYS A 152 -20.71 18.34 16.78
C CYS A 152 -21.28 17.38 17.83
N PRO A 153 -22.53 17.58 18.29
CA PRO A 153 -23.14 16.73 19.33
C PRO A 153 -23.45 15.31 18.84
N ARG A 154 -23.49 15.11 17.51
CA ARG A 154 -23.72 13.79 16.90
C ARG A 154 -22.43 12.99 16.72
N ARG A 155 -21.25 13.61 16.92
CA ARG A 155 -19.97 12.94 16.76
C ARG A 155 -19.68 12.08 18.01
N PRO A 156 -19.38 10.77 17.86
CA PRO A 156 -18.93 9.96 18.98
C PRO A 156 -17.65 10.56 19.55
N GLN A 157 -17.69 10.98 20.81
CA GLN A 157 -16.53 11.49 21.51
C GLN A 157 -15.61 10.31 21.84
N ILE A 158 -14.55 10.14 21.06
CA ILE A 158 -13.49 9.18 21.40
C ILE A 158 -12.78 9.76 22.62
N LYS A 159 -12.99 9.16 23.80
CA LYS A 159 -12.23 9.50 25.00
C LYS A 159 -10.77 9.13 24.75
N VAL A 160 -9.95 10.10 24.35
CA VAL A 160 -8.49 9.95 24.42
C VAL A 160 -8.10 9.99 25.90
N PRO A 161 -7.36 9.01 26.44
CA PRO A 161 -6.84 9.10 27.80
C PRO A 161 -5.84 10.26 27.86
N ASN A 162 -6.05 11.17 28.81
CA ASN A 162 -5.20 12.34 29.06
C ASN A 162 -3.74 11.92 29.26
N THR A 163 -2.86 12.22 28.30
CA THR A 163 -1.43 12.31 28.54
C THR A 163 -1.14 13.66 29.20
N ILE A 164 -0.66 13.59 30.43
CA ILE A 164 -0.25 14.71 31.29
C ILE A 164 0.72 15.63 30.52
N SER A 165 0.40 16.92 30.50
CA SER A 165 1.26 18.00 30.02
C SER A 165 2.50 18.13 30.91
N ALA A 166 3.69 17.92 30.36
CA ALA A 166 4.95 18.22 31.00
C ALA A 166 5.22 19.74 30.96
N SER A 167 4.84 20.44 32.02
CA SER A 167 5.25 21.82 32.28
C SER A 167 6.60 21.80 33.00
N ILE A 168 7.70 21.95 32.26
CA ILE A 168 9.02 22.23 32.87
C ILE A 168 9.07 23.73 33.18
N ILE A 169 9.02 24.05 34.46
CA ILE A 169 9.37 25.35 35.03
C ILE A 169 10.89 25.53 34.81
N LYS A 170 11.30 26.54 34.05
CA LYS A 170 12.65 27.10 34.14
C LYS A 170 12.56 28.29 35.08
N GLU A 171 13.06 28.11 36.29
CA GLU A 171 13.34 29.21 37.21
C GLU A 171 14.54 30.00 36.68
N ASN A 172 14.39 31.33 36.74
CA ASN A 172 15.40 32.32 36.45
C ASN A 172 16.47 32.32 37.55
N ASN A 173 17.71 32.58 37.14
CA ASN A 173 18.80 33.05 38.00
C ASN A 173 19.15 34.47 37.53
#